data_AF-Q10WM9-F1
#
_entry.id   AF-Q10WM9-F1
#
_cell.length_a   1.000
_cell.length_b   1.000
_cell.length_c   1.000
_cell.angle_alpha   90.00
_cell.angle_beta   90.00
_cell.angle_gamma   90.00
#
_symmetry.space_group_name_H-M   'P 1'
#
loop_
_entity.id
_entity.type
_entity.pdbx_description
1 polymer ?
#
loop_
_entity_poly.entity_id
_entity_poly.type
_entity_poly.pdbx_seq_one_letter_code
_entity_poly.pdbx_strand_id
1 'polypeptide(L)'
;MESSLNFLTSEESAQVDAALLTSKDKFSTRLAIYSLRCLRQIARETGLTLEEIPAEQVKAWMQKDKSLKQNLDSDPSFESFFTRLVMASLSPLKQVAQESAVALQDLTVQQVVKWFEKKGKIQ
;
A
#
# COMPACT_ATOMS: atom_id res chain seq x y z
N MET A 1 12.31 13.39 -18.69
CA MET A 1 12.75 12.97 -17.34
C MET A 1 11.52 13.05 -16.46
N GLU A 2 11.12 11.92 -15.86
CA GLU A 2 10.27 11.76 -14.67
C GLU A 2 9.58 10.40 -14.78
N SER A 3 10.38 9.36 -14.53
CA SER A 3 9.90 8.00 -14.26
C SER A 3 9.29 7.97 -12.86
N SER A 4 8.30 8.83 -12.62
CA SER A 4 7.52 8.84 -11.40
C SER A 4 6.56 7.68 -11.52
N LEU A 5 6.90 6.55 -10.91
CA LEU A 5 5.95 5.50 -10.53
C LEU A 5 4.83 6.18 -9.74
N ASN A 6 3.85 6.73 -10.46
CA ASN A 6 2.69 7.37 -9.87
C ASN A 6 1.79 6.22 -9.43
N PHE A 7 2.13 5.67 -8.26
CA PHE A 7 1.34 4.67 -7.54
C PHE A 7 -0.09 5.17 -7.25
N LEU A 8 -0.28 6.48 -7.36
CA LEU A 8 -1.49 7.24 -7.13
C LEU A 8 -1.76 8.12 -8.35
N THR A 9 -3.03 8.33 -8.63
CA THR A 9 -3.51 9.35 -9.56
C THR A 9 -3.11 10.75 -9.06
N SER A 10 -3.10 11.74 -9.96
CA SER A 10 -2.76 13.12 -9.60
C SER A 10 -3.63 13.68 -8.47
N GLU A 11 -4.92 13.29 -8.43
CA GLU A 11 -5.85 13.68 -7.38
C GLU A 11 -5.47 13.06 -6.02
N GLU A 12 -5.18 11.75 -6.00
CA GLU A 12 -4.75 11.05 -4.80
C GLU A 12 -3.38 11.55 -4.30
N SER A 13 -2.45 11.88 -5.20
CA SER A 13 -1.18 12.51 -4.83
C SER A 13 -1.41 13.89 -4.21
N ALA A 14 -2.31 14.70 -4.79
CA ALA A 14 -2.67 16.00 -4.24
C ALA A 14 -3.28 15.86 -2.83
N GLN A 15 -4.07 14.82 -2.56
CA GLN A 15 -4.59 14.54 -1.21
C GLN A 15 -3.49 14.18 -0.21
N VAL A 16 -2.54 13.34 -0.59
CA VAL A 16 -1.37 13.00 0.24
C VAL A 16 -0.49 14.23 0.48
N ASP A 17 -0.34 15.09 -0.53
CA ASP A 17 0.47 16.31 -0.43
C ASP A 17 -0.20 17.42 0.37
N ALA A 18 -1.52 17.53 0.29
CA ALA A 18 -2.34 18.45 1.09
C ALA A 18 -2.46 18.02 2.56
N ALA A 19 -2.29 16.73 2.86
CA ALA A 19 -2.26 16.25 4.23
C ALA A 19 -0.99 16.74 4.95
N LEU A 20 -1.13 17.06 6.25
CA LEU A 20 -0.03 17.44 7.15
C LEU A 20 0.83 16.23 7.51
N LEU A 21 1.43 15.61 6.50
CA LEU A 21 2.27 14.42 6.60
C LEU A 21 3.74 14.80 6.40
N THR A 22 4.63 14.16 7.16
CA THR A 22 6.08 14.26 6.89
C THR A 22 6.41 13.57 5.57
N SER A 23 7.55 13.88 4.95
CA SER A 23 8.00 13.20 3.71
C SER A 23 8.02 11.68 3.86
N LYS A 24 8.34 11.18 5.07
CA LYS A 24 8.31 9.75 5.39
C LYS A 24 6.89 9.19 5.41
N ASP A 25 5.96 9.88 6.08
CA ASP A 25 4.57 9.42 6.15
C ASP A 25 3.86 9.51 4.82
N LYS A 26 4.17 10.51 3.99
CA LYS A 26 3.71 10.58 2.60
C LYS A 26 4.11 9.30 1.87
N PHE A 27 5.39 8.93 1.90
CA PHE A 27 5.86 7.68 1.30
C PHE A 27 5.14 6.45 1.86
N SER A 28 5.03 6.32 3.18
CA SER A 28 4.31 5.21 3.83
C SER A 28 2.83 5.15 3.44
N THR A 29 2.18 6.30 3.28
CA THR A 29 0.78 6.40 2.85
C THR A 29 0.62 5.91 1.41
N ARG A 30 1.49 6.40 0.51
CA ARG A 30 1.46 5.98 -0.91
C ARG A 30 1.69 4.46 -1.03
N LEU A 31 2.66 3.96 -0.29
CA LEU A 31 2.98 2.55 -0.22
C LEU A 31 1.85 1.71 0.38
N ALA A 32 1.19 2.16 1.44
CA ALA A 32 0.07 1.45 2.06
C ALA A 32 -1.12 1.34 1.10
N ILE A 33 -1.44 2.42 0.39
CA ILE A 33 -2.48 2.43 -0.65
C ILE A 33 -2.13 1.46 -1.77
N TYR A 34 -0.89 1.49 -2.23
CA TYR A 34 -0.44 0.57 -3.27
C TYR A 34 -0.47 -0.90 -2.80
N SER A 35 0.03 -1.16 -1.59
CA SER A 35 -0.01 -2.48 -0.95
C SER A 35 -1.44 -3.01 -0.87
N LEU A 36 -2.40 -2.16 -0.51
CA LEU A 36 -3.81 -2.52 -0.47
C LEU A 36 -4.34 -2.95 -1.84
N ARG A 37 -3.98 -2.23 -2.92
CA ARG A 37 -4.37 -2.60 -4.28
C ARG A 37 -3.78 -3.94 -4.70
N CYS A 38 -2.50 -4.17 -4.43
CA CYS A 38 -1.84 -5.45 -4.68
C CYS A 38 -2.53 -6.58 -3.92
N LEU A 39 -2.76 -6.41 -2.61
CA LEU A 39 -3.43 -7.40 -1.78
C LEU A 39 -4.86 -7.68 -2.26
N ARG A 40 -5.62 -6.67 -2.69
CA ARG A 40 -6.97 -6.89 -3.28
C ARG A 40 -6.90 -7.73 -4.55
N GLN A 41 -5.90 -7.51 -5.40
CA GLN A 41 -5.74 -8.28 -6.62
C GLN A 41 -5.35 -9.73 -6.29
N ILE A 42 -4.39 -9.93 -5.40
CA ILE A 42 -3.98 -11.25 -4.91
C ILE A 42 -5.16 -11.99 -4.27
N ALA A 43 -5.94 -11.30 -3.42
CA ALA A 43 -7.15 -11.84 -2.79
C ALA A 43 -8.15 -12.33 -3.84
N ARG A 44 -8.39 -11.55 -4.89
CA ARG A 44 -9.30 -11.93 -5.99
C ARG A 44 -8.78 -13.13 -6.79
N GLU A 45 -7.48 -13.20 -7.05
CA GLU A 45 -6.87 -14.30 -7.80
C GLU A 45 -6.80 -15.61 -7.00
N THR A 46 -6.58 -15.52 -5.69
CA THR A 46 -6.37 -16.68 -4.80
C THR A 46 -7.63 -17.09 -4.03
N GLY A 47 -8.63 -16.21 -3.95
CA GLY A 47 -9.82 -16.39 -3.09
C GLY A 47 -9.55 -16.18 -1.60
N LEU A 48 -8.35 -15.73 -1.21
CA LEU A 48 -7.98 -15.46 0.18
C LEU A 48 -8.44 -14.08 0.62
N THR A 49 -8.68 -13.90 1.93
CA THR A 49 -8.92 -12.57 2.49
C THR A 49 -7.63 -11.76 2.55
N LEU A 50 -7.71 -10.43 2.46
CA LEU A 50 -6.50 -9.58 2.47
C LEU A 50 -5.60 -9.80 3.70
N GLU A 51 -6.18 -10.24 4.81
CA GLU A 51 -5.50 -10.48 6.08
C GLU A 51 -4.84 -11.85 6.15
N GLU A 52 -5.30 -12.79 5.33
CA GLU A 52 -4.81 -14.16 5.22
C GLU A 52 -3.80 -14.34 4.10
N ILE A 53 -3.54 -13.29 3.30
CA ILE A 53 -2.52 -13.35 2.25
C ILE A 53 -1.14 -13.50 2.90
N PRO A 54 -0.46 -14.63 2.71
CA PRO A 54 0.89 -14.80 3.24
C PRO A 54 1.90 -13.98 2.43
N ALA A 55 3.01 -13.64 3.07
CA ALA A 55 4.17 -13.01 2.45
C ALA A 55 4.62 -13.73 1.17
N GLU A 56 4.54 -15.06 1.16
CA GLU A 56 4.85 -15.92 -0.01
C GLU A 56 3.97 -15.59 -1.22
N GLN A 57 2.67 -15.33 -1.02
CA GLN A 57 1.79 -14.97 -2.13
C GLN A 57 2.07 -13.58 -2.68
N VAL A 58 2.45 -12.64 -1.82
CA VAL A 58 2.88 -11.30 -2.28
C VAL A 58 4.12 -11.42 -3.15
N LYS A 59 5.11 -12.23 -2.74
CA LYS A 59 6.30 -12.52 -3.54
C LYS A 59 5.95 -13.19 -4.85
N ALA A 60 5.13 -14.24 -4.83
CA ALA A 60 4.71 -14.97 -6.02
C ALA A 60 3.95 -14.07 -7.01
N TRP A 61 3.11 -13.16 -6.51
CA TRP A 61 2.40 -12.19 -7.34
C TRP A 61 3.34 -11.14 -7.92
N MET A 62 4.29 -10.58 -7.14
CA MET A 62 5.34 -9.69 -7.66
C MET A 62 6.17 -10.37 -8.76
N GLN A 63 6.46 -11.66 -8.60
CA GLN A 63 7.19 -12.45 -9.60
C GLN A 63 6.40 -12.59 -10.91
N LYS A 64 5.06 -12.65 -10.82
CA LYS A 64 4.17 -12.70 -11.99
C LYS A 64 3.93 -11.33 -12.61
N ASP A 65 3.89 -10.28 -11.80
CA ASP A 65 3.59 -8.92 -12.26
C ASP A 65 4.80 -8.29 -12.97
N LYS A 66 4.77 -8.36 -14.31
CA LYS A 66 5.84 -7.84 -15.16
C LYS A 66 5.99 -6.32 -15.08
N SER A 67 4.93 -5.60 -14.72
CA SER A 67 4.95 -4.13 -14.62
C SER A 67 5.78 -3.68 -13.43
N LEU A 68 5.68 -4.36 -12.29
CA LEU A 68 6.58 -4.15 -11.16
C LEU A 68 8.02 -4.58 -11.49
N LYS A 69 8.21 -5.76 -12.08
CA LYS A 69 9.54 -6.25 -12.50
C LYS A 69 10.28 -5.38 -13.51
N GLN A 70 9.57 -4.70 -14.41
CA GLN A 70 10.22 -3.82 -15.38
C GLN A 70 10.70 -2.50 -14.78
N ASN A 71 10.06 -2.04 -13.69
CA ASN A 71 10.42 -0.79 -13.03
C ASN A 71 11.40 -1.00 -11.87
N LEU A 72 11.43 -2.20 -11.31
CA LEU A 72 12.33 -2.60 -10.25
C LEU A 72 13.33 -3.58 -10.81
N ASP A 73 14.57 -3.11 -10.97
CA ASP A 73 15.73 -3.97 -11.21
C ASP A 73 15.60 -5.18 -10.28
N SER A 74 15.60 -6.39 -10.84
CA SER A 74 15.11 -7.63 -10.22
C SER A 74 16.00 -8.09 -9.07
N ASP A 75 16.09 -7.28 -8.01
CA ASP A 75 16.88 -7.52 -6.82
C ASP A 75 16.03 -8.32 -5.82
N PRO A 76 16.44 -9.55 -5.46
CA PRO A 76 15.75 -10.37 -4.46
C PRO A 76 15.67 -9.69 -3.07
N SER A 77 16.56 -8.72 -2.79
CA SER A 77 16.52 -7.88 -1.59
C SER A 77 15.30 -6.95 -1.61
N PHE A 78 14.94 -6.42 -2.78
CA PHE A 78 13.77 -5.57 -2.93
C PHE A 78 12.47 -6.34 -2.70
N GLU A 79 12.35 -7.55 -3.23
CA GLU A 79 11.16 -8.39 -3.02
C GLU A 79 10.92 -8.66 -1.53
N SER A 80 11.98 -8.98 -0.80
CA SER A 80 11.91 -9.19 0.64
C SER A 80 11.56 -7.90 1.40
N PHE A 81 12.14 -6.78 0.98
CA PHE A 81 11.84 -5.46 1.53
C PHE A 81 10.38 -5.05 1.28
N PHE A 82 9.91 -5.14 0.04
CA PHE A 82 8.54 -4.81 -0.36
C PHE A 82 7.53 -5.72 0.30
N THR A 83 7.79 -7.03 0.37
CA THR A 83 6.93 -7.96 1.10
C THR A 83 6.80 -7.56 2.57
N ARG A 84 7.91 -7.20 3.21
CA ARG A 84 7.90 -6.72 4.60
C ARG A 84 7.12 -5.41 4.74
N LEU A 85 7.21 -4.53 3.76
CA LEU A 85 6.46 -3.28 3.71
C LEU A 85 4.95 -3.50 3.55
N VAL A 86 4.53 -4.41 2.66
CA VAL A 86 3.11 -4.78 2.47
C VAL A 86 2.55 -5.38 3.76
N MET A 87 3.28 -6.32 4.37
CA MET A 87 2.89 -6.95 5.63
C MET A 87 2.83 -5.92 6.78
N ALA A 88 3.79 -5.00 6.84
CA ALA A 88 3.77 -3.91 7.83
C ALA A 88 2.60 -2.94 7.58
N SER A 89 2.18 -2.76 6.32
CA SER A 89 1.06 -1.91 5.94
C SER A 89 -0.31 -2.51 6.29
N LEU A 90 -0.41 -3.84 6.45
CA LEU A 90 -1.66 -4.47 6.89
C LEU A 90 -2.12 -3.94 8.26
N SER A 91 -1.20 -3.72 9.20
CA SER A 91 -1.54 -3.22 10.53
C SER A 91 -2.27 -1.86 10.49
N PRO A 92 -1.70 -0.79 9.90
CA PRO A 92 -2.39 0.50 9.80
C PRO A 92 -3.63 0.41 8.92
N LEU A 93 -3.63 -0.38 7.84
CA LEU A 93 -4.83 -0.55 7.00
C LEU A 93 -5.99 -1.14 7.81
N LYS A 94 -5.76 -2.16 8.64
CA LYS A 94 -6.78 -2.73 9.53
C LYS A 94 -7.30 -1.69 10.52
N GLN A 95 -6.42 -0.86 11.07
CA GLN A 95 -6.83 0.23 11.96
C GLN A 95 -7.71 1.24 11.23
N VAL A 96 -7.37 1.62 10.00
CA VAL A 96 -8.18 2.53 9.18
C VAL A 96 -9.56 1.92 8.91
N ALA A 97 -9.61 0.63 8.55
CA ALA A 97 -10.85 -0.09 8.27
C ALA A 97 -11.75 -0.15 9.51
N GLN A 98 -11.16 -0.46 10.67
CA GLN A 98 -11.86 -0.51 11.94
C GLN A 98 -12.36 0.88 12.39
N GLU A 99 -11.54 1.93 12.26
CA GLU A 99 -11.95 3.31 12.59
C GLU A 99 -13.05 3.83 11.65
N SER A 100 -13.02 3.43 10.39
CA SER A 100 -13.99 3.86 9.37
C SER A 100 -15.21 2.94 9.31
N ALA A 101 -15.25 1.86 10.09
CA ALA A 101 -16.26 0.80 10.04
C ALA A 101 -16.52 0.28 8.60
N VAL A 102 -15.48 0.18 7.78
CA VAL A 102 -15.53 -0.35 6.41
C VAL A 102 -14.66 -1.61 6.30
N ALA A 103 -14.96 -2.46 5.33
CA ALA A 103 -14.10 -3.60 5.04
C ALA A 103 -12.74 -3.12 4.49
N LEU A 104 -11.68 -3.90 4.74
CA LEU A 104 -10.33 -3.60 4.21
C LEU A 104 -10.35 -3.46 2.68
N GLN A 105 -11.20 -4.24 2.01
CA GLN A 105 -11.42 -4.20 0.57
C GLN A 105 -12.21 -2.98 0.06
N ASP A 106 -12.83 -2.21 0.94
CA ASP A 106 -13.62 -1.00 0.61
C ASP A 106 -12.95 0.30 1.10
N LEU A 107 -11.80 0.18 1.78
CA LEU A 107 -10.96 1.31 2.15
C LEU A 107 -10.65 2.22 0.96
N THR A 108 -10.77 3.52 1.19
CA THR A 108 -10.46 4.57 0.22
C THR A 108 -9.15 5.26 0.54
N VAL A 109 -8.55 5.89 -0.47
CA VAL A 109 -7.32 6.68 -0.30
C VAL A 109 -7.50 7.77 0.76
N GLN A 110 -8.63 8.47 0.75
CA GLN A 110 -8.92 9.51 1.73
C GLN A 110 -8.89 9.00 3.16
N GLN A 111 -9.43 7.81 3.42
CA GLN A 111 -9.42 7.21 4.77
C GLN A 111 -8.00 6.89 5.20
N VAL A 112 -7.19 6.29 4.32
CA VAL A 112 -5.79 5.98 4.62
C VAL A 112 -4.99 7.25 4.89
N VAL A 113 -5.11 8.26 4.04
CA VAL A 113 -4.43 9.56 4.19
C VAL A 113 -4.81 10.23 5.52
N LYS A 114 -6.11 10.35 5.81
CA LYS A 114 -6.59 10.95 7.07
C LYS A 114 -6.08 10.21 8.31
N TRP A 115 -6.03 8.89 8.25
CA TRP A 115 -5.54 8.09 9.36
C TRP A 115 -4.05 8.28 9.59
N PHE A 116 -3.24 8.26 8.53
CA PHE A 116 -1.81 8.56 8.62
C PHE A 116 -1.57 9.99 9.13
N GLU A 117 -2.39 10.95 8.72
CA GLU A 117 -2.30 12.35 9.19
C GLU A 117 -2.60 12.44 10.69
N LYS A 118 -3.63 11.72 11.14
CA LYS A 118 -3.98 11.62 12.56
C LYS A 118 -2.86 10.96 13.36
N LYS A 119 -2.28 9.86 12.87
CA LYS A 119 -1.17 9.16 13.51
C LYS A 119 0.08 10.04 13.63
N GLY A 120 0.44 10.76 12.57
CA GLY A 120 1.60 11.65 12.55
C GLY A 120 1.50 12.81 13.55
N LYS A 121 0.28 13.20 13.95
CA LYS A 121 0.03 14.21 15.00
C LYS A 121 0.12 13.66 16.44
N ILE A 122 0.11 12.34 16.61
CA ILE A 122 0.10 11.67 17.93
C ILE A 122 1.53 11.27 18.36
N GLN A 123 2.53 11.42 17.49
CA GLN A 123 3.91 10.99 17.73
C GLN A 123 4.86 12.15 18.01
#